data_AF-A0A657B396-F1
#
_entry.id   AF-A0A657B396-F1
#
_cell.length_a   1.000
_cell.length_b   1.000
_cell.length_c   1.000
_cell.angle_alpha   90.00
_cell.angle_beta   90.00
_cell.angle_gamma   90.00
#
_symmetry.space_group_name_H-M   'P 1'
#
loop_
_entity.id
_entity.type
_entity.pdbx_description
1 polymer ?
#
loop_
_entity_poly.entity_id
_entity_poly.type
_entity_poly.pdbx_seq_one_letter_code
_entity_poly.pdbx_strand_id
1 'polypeptide(L)'
;MYESAATISNELSVFDYKLNLEYQRQDGGYYDRSASAEMPTNEQINVSIERRLGQHNARLSLVNITDERIEDFNRYPGPGRRAFLTYSYTFN
;
A
#
# COMPACT_ATOMS: atom_id res chain seq x y z
N MET A 1 -7.81 -17.31 2.08
CA MET A 1 -7.03 -16.27 2.80
C MET A 1 -5.57 -16.60 2.54
N TYR A 2 -4.74 -15.59 2.28
CA TYR A 2 -3.31 -15.81 2.05
C TYR A 2 -2.67 -16.53 3.24
N GLU A 3 -1.76 -17.45 2.93
CA GLU A 3 -1.06 -18.24 3.95
C GLU A 3 0.13 -17.48 4.52
N SER A 4 0.74 -16.62 3.72
CA SER A 4 1.89 -15.83 4.10
C SER A 4 1.72 -14.37 3.68
N ALA A 5 2.19 -13.47 4.56
CA ALA A 5 2.19 -12.04 4.31
C ALA A 5 3.45 -11.43 4.91
N ALA A 6 4.16 -10.64 4.11
CA ALA A 6 5.37 -9.95 4.50
C ALA A 6 5.31 -8.47 4.05
N THR A 7 5.79 -7.59 4.93
CA THR A 7 5.92 -6.16 4.63
C THR A 7 7.31 -5.70 4.97
N ILE A 8 7.94 -4.99 4.03
CA ILE A 8 9.21 -4.30 4.23
C ILE A 8 8.95 -2.82 4.00
N SER A 9 9.24 -1.99 5.00
CA SER A 9 9.06 -0.54 4.91
C SER A 9 10.34 0.19 5.28
N ASN A 10 10.65 1.24 4.53
CA ASN A 10 11.69 2.20 4.87
C ASN A 10 11.07 3.59 5.04
N GLU A 11 11.49 4.29 6.09
CA GLU A 11 11.15 5.69 6.32
C GLU A 11 12.44 6.51 6.40
N LEU A 12 12.46 7.61 5.65
CA LEU A 12 13.54 8.58 5.66
C LEU A 12 12.97 9.95 6.00
N SER A 13 13.42 10.54 7.11
CA SER A 13 13.04 11.89 7.52
C SER A 13 14.21 12.86 7.26
N VAL A 14 13.96 13.92 6.50
CA VAL A 14 14.96 14.95 6.15
C VAL A 14 14.29 16.33 6.23
N PHE A 15 14.75 17.18 7.15
CA PHE A 15 14.15 18.48 7.46
C PHE A 15 12.64 18.37 7.76
N ASP A 16 11.83 19.10 7.00
CA ASP A 16 10.36 19.12 7.04
C ASP A 16 9.72 18.00 6.22
N TYR A 17 10.51 17.12 5.59
CA TYR A 17 10.04 16.03 4.75
C TYR A 17 10.18 14.66 5.41
N LYS A 18 9.21 13.79 5.12
CA LYS A 18 9.23 12.37 5.44
C LYS A 18 8.87 11.58 4.17
N LEU A 19 9.79 10.73 3.75
CA LEU A 19 9.63 9.80 2.64
C LEU A 19 9.38 8.41 3.22
N ASN A 20 8.42 7.69 2.65
CA ASN A 20 8.15 6.32 3.00
C ASN A 20 8.06 5.48 1.72
N LEU A 21 8.77 4.36 1.72
CA LEU A 21 8.71 3.32 0.69
C LEU A 21 8.32 2.03 1.38
N GLU A 22 7.30 1.36 0.87
CA GLU A 22 6.80 0.11 1.43
C GLU A 22 6.62 -0.90 0.29
N TYR A 23 7.10 -2.12 0.54
CA TYR A 23 6.86 -3.29 -0.28
C TYR A 23 6.05 -4.30 0.53
N GLN A 24 4.96 -4.78 -0.04
CA GLN A 24 4.08 -5.79 0.54
C GLN A 24 4.04 -7.00 -0.38
N ARG A 25 4.16 -8.20 0.20
CA ARG A 25 4.01 -9.46 -0.52
C ARG A 25 3.03 -10.37 0.23
N GLN A 26 2.07 -10.92 -0.49
CA GLN A 26 1.12 -11.90 0.02
C GLN A 26 1.10 -13.10 -0.94
N ASP A 27 1.29 -14.29 -0.40
CA ASP A 27 1.36 -15.52 -1.19
C ASP A 27 0.68 -16.71 -0.51
N GLY A 28 0.40 -17.70 -1.35
CA GLY A 28 -0.29 -18.93 -0.98
C GLY A 28 -1.78 -18.75 -0.69
N GLY A 29 -2.40 -19.85 -0.28
CA GLY A 29 -3.82 -19.89 0.05
C GLY A 29 -4.72 -20.15 -1.15
N TYR A 30 -5.97 -20.46 -0.82
CA TYR A 30 -6.98 -20.88 -1.77
C TYR A 30 -8.27 -20.08 -1.59
N TYR A 31 -9.01 -19.89 -2.68
CA TYR A 31 -10.34 -19.29 -2.67
C TYR A 31 -11.39 -20.23 -2.05
N ASP A 32 -11.14 -21.54 -2.10
CA ASP A 32 -12.03 -22.57 -1.58
C ASP A 32 -11.39 -23.42 -0.47
N ARG A 33 -12.25 -24.10 0.31
CA ARG A 33 -11.82 -24.99 1.40
C ARG A 33 -11.23 -26.32 0.94
N SER A 34 -11.49 -26.70 -0.32
CA SER A 34 -11.00 -27.93 -0.95
C SER A 34 -9.60 -27.77 -1.57
N ALA A 35 -8.97 -26.61 -1.40
CA ALA A 35 -7.67 -26.26 -1.99
C ALA A 35 -7.62 -26.48 -3.52
N SER A 36 -8.71 -26.17 -4.22
CA SER A 36 -8.84 -26.42 -5.66
C SER A 36 -8.56 -25.19 -6.53
N ALA A 37 -8.74 -23.98 -6.00
CA ALA A 37 -8.47 -22.72 -6.66
C ALA A 37 -7.45 -21.89 -5.87
N GLU A 38 -6.20 -21.95 -6.29
CA GLU A 38 -5.08 -21.20 -5.70
C GLU A 38 -5.24 -19.69 -5.94
N MET A 39 -4.85 -18.89 -4.94
CA MET A 39 -4.82 -17.43 -5.03
C MET A 39 -3.48 -16.99 -5.65
N PRO A 40 -3.47 -16.03 -6.59
CA PRO A 40 -2.22 -15.51 -7.13
C PRO A 40 -1.45 -14.74 -6.06
N THR A 41 -0.11 -14.82 -6.13
CA THR A 41 0.79 -13.95 -5.37
C THR A 41 0.51 -12.48 -5.70
N ASN A 42 0.55 -11.64 -4.67
CA ASN A 42 0.30 -10.21 -4.73
C ASN A 42 1.51 -9.46 -4.16
N GLU A 43 2.07 -8.55 -4.95
CA GLU A 43 3.27 -7.76 -4.70
C GLU A 43 3.03 -6.26 -4.97
N GLN A 44 2.82 -5.50 -3.90
CA GLN A 44 2.56 -4.07 -3.98
C GLN A 44 3.74 -3.23 -3.52
N ILE A 45 4.03 -2.17 -4.27
CA ILE A 45 4.94 -1.11 -3.85
C ILE A 45 4.14 0.17 -3.62
N ASN A 46 4.25 0.71 -2.41
CA ASN A 46 3.61 1.94 -1.97
C ASN A 46 4.68 2.99 -1.67
N VAL A 47 4.43 4.23 -2.06
CA VAL A 47 5.34 5.35 -1.83
C VAL A 47 4.55 6.53 -1.27
N SER A 48 5.08 7.21 -0.26
CA SER A 48 4.53 8.49 0.15
C SER A 48 5.61 9.51 0.49
N ILE A 49 5.27 10.78 0.25
CA ILE A 49 6.02 11.94 0.70
C ILE A 49 5.09 12.81 1.52
N GLU A 50 5.56 13.19 2.69
CA GLU A 50 4.88 14.07 3.63
C GLU A 50 5.77 15.28 3.91
N ARG A 51 5.15 16.46 4.00
CA ARG A 51 5.81 17.70 4.38
C ARG A 51 5.08 18.37 5.53
N ARG A 52 5.76 18.60 6.64
CA ARG A 52 5.24 19.27 7.84
C ARG A 52 5.86 20.64 8.05
N LEU A 53 5.04 21.69 7.98
CA LEU A 53 5.44 23.08 8.19
C LEU A 53 4.57 23.73 9.28
N GLY A 54 5.05 23.72 10.52
CA GLY A 54 4.31 24.24 11.65
C GLY A 54 2.98 23.53 11.83
N GLN A 55 1.87 24.25 11.62
CA GLN A 55 0.51 23.72 11.71
C GLN A 55 0.04 23.01 10.43
N HIS A 56 0.77 23.14 9.33
CA HIS A 56 0.41 22.59 8.03
C HIS A 56 1.08 21.23 7.80
N ASN A 57 0.30 20.28 7.28
CA ASN A 57 0.82 19.01 6.81
C ASN A 57 0.23 18.67 5.44
N ALA A 58 1.08 18.33 4.48
CA ALA A 58 0.68 17.87 3.17
C ALA A 58 1.32 16.51 2.89
N ARG A 59 0.53 15.55 2.41
CA ARG A 59 1.01 14.20 2.06
C ARG A 59 0.50 13.81 0.69
N LEU A 60 1.40 13.37 -0.17
CA LEU A 60 1.09 12.66 -1.40
C LEU A 60 1.41 11.18 -1.19
N SER A 61 0.48 10.29 -1.54
CA SER A 61 0.65 8.84 -1.44
C SER A 61 0.27 8.15 -2.74
N LEU A 62 1.16 7.32 -3.25
CA LEU A 62 0.96 6.44 -4.38
C LEU A 62 0.88 5.01 -3.85
N VAL A 63 -0.25 4.36 -4.05
CA VAL A 63 -0.50 2.98 -3.61
C VAL A 63 -0.53 2.09 -4.84
N ASN A 64 0.15 0.94 -4.77
CA ASN A 64 0.31 0.00 -5.88
C ASN A 64 0.89 0.69 -7.13
N ILE A 65 2.10 1.27 -7.01
CA ILE A 65 2.72 2.07 -8.10
C ILE A 65 3.00 1.24 -9.36
N THR A 66 3.20 -0.06 -9.21
CA THR A 66 3.39 -1.05 -10.27
C THR A 66 2.10 -1.36 -11.03
N ASP A 67 0.95 -0.88 -10.55
CA ASP A 67 -0.38 -1.17 -11.10
C ASP A 67 -0.66 -2.67 -11.17
N GLU A 68 -0.17 -3.41 -10.18
CA GLU A 68 -0.37 -4.85 -10.12
C GLU A 68 -1.87 -5.15 -9.96
N ARG A 69 -2.36 -6.08 -10.78
CA ARG A 69 -3.76 -6.49 -10.74
C ARG A 69 -3.97 -7.46 -9.59
N ILE A 70 -4.37 -6.93 -8.45
CA ILE A 70 -4.77 -7.70 -7.29
C ILE A 70 -6.10 -8.38 -7.62
N GLU A 71 -6.24 -9.67 -7.37
CA GLU A 71 -7.54 -10.35 -7.40
C GLU A 71 -8.08 -10.48 -5.98
N ASP A 72 -9.11 -9.70 -5.66
CA ASP A 72 -9.79 -9.76 -4.37
C ASP A 72 -10.72 -10.98 -4.28
N PHE A 73 -11.22 -11.26 -3.08
CA PHE A 73 -12.13 -12.38 -2.80
C PHE A 73 -13.28 -12.45 -3.83
N ASN A 74 -13.53 -13.64 -4.40
CA ASN A 74 -14.42 -13.89 -5.55
C ASN A 74 -13.95 -13.41 -6.94
N ARG A 75 -12.64 -13.26 -7.18
CA ARG A 75 -12.04 -12.91 -8.49
C ARG A 75 -12.40 -11.51 -8.98
N TYR A 76 -12.86 -10.63 -8.09
CA TYR A 76 -13.06 -9.24 -8.45
C TYR A 76 -11.69 -8.54 -8.49
N PRO A 77 -11.40 -7.72 -9.52
CA PRO A 77 -10.17 -6.97 -9.53
C PRO A 77 -10.17 -6.01 -8.35
N GLY A 78 -9.18 -6.19 -7.48
CA GLY A 78 -8.82 -5.21 -6.46
C GLY A 78 -8.39 -3.90 -7.11
N PRO A 79 -8.32 -2.82 -6.32
CA PRO A 79 -7.98 -1.51 -6.83
C PRO A 79 -6.54 -1.46 -7.33
N GLY A 80 -6.35 -1.03 -8.58
CA GLY A 80 -5.04 -0.80 -9.20
C GLY A 80 -4.30 0.40 -8.58
N ARG A 81 -3.44 1.03 -9.38
CA ARG A 81 -2.67 2.20 -8.95
C ARG A 81 -3.56 3.34 -8.50
N ARG A 82 -3.31 3.85 -7.30
CA ARG A 82 -4.09 4.95 -6.69
C ARG A 82 -3.17 6.06 -6.22
N ALA A 83 -3.65 7.29 -6.31
CA ALA A 83 -2.98 8.48 -5.79
C ALA A 83 -3.89 9.20 -4.80
N PHE A 84 -3.34 9.59 -3.66
CA PHE A 84 -4.03 10.34 -2.63
C PHE A 84 -3.25 11.60 -2.30
N LEU A 85 -3.92 12.75 -2.32
CA LEU A 85 -3.42 13.99 -1.78
C LEU A 85 -4.19 14.31 -0.50
N THR A 86 -3.48 14.39 0.61
CA THR A 86 -4.04 14.72 1.91
C THR A 86 -3.41 16.02 2.40
N TYR A 87 -4.25 16.92 2.88
CA TYR A 87 -3.80 18.13 3.56
C TYR A 87 -4.51 18.24 4.89
N SER A 88 -3.76 18.50 5.96
CA SER A 88 -4.31 18.74 7.29
C SER A 88 -3.69 19.98 7.92
N TYR A 89 -4.52 20.68 8.71
CA TYR A 89 -4.11 21.85 9.48
C TYR A 89 -4.49 21.63 10.95
N THR A 90 -3.53 21.82 11.85
CA THR A 90 -3.75 21.70 13.30
C THR A 90 -4.01 23.08 13.89
N PHE A 91 -5.23 23.32 14.38
CA PHE A 91 -5.57 24.52 15.14
C PHE A 91 -4.99 24.40 16.55
N ASN A 92 -4.24 25.41 16.98
CA ASN A 92 -3.78 25.57 18.36
C ASN A 92 -4.64 26.58 19.11
#